data_AF-A0A7V9UJ29-F1
#
_entry.id   AF-A0A7V9UJ29-F1
#
_cell.length_a   1.000
_cell.length_b   1.000
_cell.length_c   1.000
_cell.angle_alpha   90.00
_cell.angle_beta   90.00
_cell.angle_gamma   90.00
#
_symmetry.space_group_name_H-M   'P 1'
#
loop_
_entity.id
_entity.type
_entity.pdbx_description
1 polymer ?
#
loop_
_entity_poly.entity_id
_entity_poly.type
_entity_poly.pdbx_seq_one_letter_code
_entity_poly.pdbx_strand_id
1 'polypeptide(L)'
;MLHFIYSLISFLIAIFFILLGVIAILIPWSSNIRQEVISTIAEHSIAISLFGLCFLAIGIAVVVNILLSSKPKYYQFTVGKNFVYVDEKIIQRYLTEYWKELFAGHEIPNRITLKNNHIDVVADLPYVPSAQQEELLTKIQNELSELFSDLLGYRQQFNLSVSFQSPNTANR
;
A
#
# COMPACT_ATOMS: atom_id res chain seq x y z
N MET A 1 2.74 -11.49 -7.44
CA MET A 1 3.42 -11.20 -8.73
C MET A 1 3.69 -9.70 -8.91
N LEU A 2 2.69 -8.81 -8.81
CA LEU A 2 2.87 -7.35 -8.91
C LEU A 2 3.88 -6.77 -7.88
N HIS A 3 3.83 -7.21 -6.62
CA HIS A 3 4.82 -6.78 -5.60
C HIS A 3 6.26 -7.17 -5.94
N PHE A 4 6.48 -8.33 -6.57
CA PHE A 4 7.82 -8.79 -6.97
C PHE A 4 8.38 -7.93 -8.11
N ILE A 5 7.55 -7.62 -9.12
CA ILE A 5 7.94 -6.75 -10.24
C ILE A 5 8.26 -5.34 -9.74
N TYR A 6 7.44 -4.80 -8.84
CA TYR A 6 7.70 -3.50 -8.21
C TYR A 6 9.03 -3.49 -7.45
N SER A 7 9.25 -4.49 -6.58
CA SER A 7 10.50 -4.63 -5.84
C SER A 7 11.73 -4.75 -6.75
N LEU A 8 11.62 -5.48 -7.86
CA LEU A 8 12.70 -5.66 -8.82
C LEU A 8 13.02 -4.34 -9.56
N ILE A 9 11.99 -3.60 -9.98
CA ILE A 9 12.16 -2.29 -10.62
C ILE A 9 12.83 -1.31 -9.66
N SER A 10 12.35 -1.22 -8.41
CA SER A 10 12.94 -0.37 -7.38
C SER A 10 14.40 -0.73 -7.10
N PHE A 11 14.73 -2.02 -7.07
CA PHE A 11 16.11 -2.49 -6.89
C PHE A 11 17.03 -2.11 -8.07
N LEU A 12 16.57 -2.29 -9.30
CA LEU A 12 17.31 -1.90 -10.50
C LEU A 12 17.58 -0.39 -10.54
N ILE A 13 16.57 0.41 -10.20
CA ILE A 13 16.70 1.88 -10.11
C ILE A 13 17.72 2.24 -9.03
N ALA A 14 17.68 1.60 -7.86
CA ALA A 14 18.63 1.86 -6.77
C ALA A 14 20.07 1.54 -7.19
N ILE A 15 20.32 0.39 -7.82
CA ILE A 15 21.65 0.04 -8.34
C ILE A 15 22.11 1.06 -9.37
N PHE A 16 21.23 1.49 -10.29
CA PHE A 16 21.56 2.49 -11.29
C PHE A 16 22.03 3.80 -10.64
N PHE A 17 21.32 4.31 -9.64
CA PHE A 17 21.72 5.52 -8.92
C PHE A 17 23.02 5.34 -8.13
N ILE A 18 23.26 4.17 -7.54
CA ILE A 18 24.51 3.86 -6.85
C ILE A 18 25.68 3.91 -7.84
N LEU A 19 25.57 3.24 -8.98
CA LEU A 19 26.62 3.23 -10.01
C LEU A 19 26.88 4.64 -10.55
N LEU A 20 25.82 5.40 -10.82
CA LEU A 20 25.94 6.79 -11.29
C LEU A 20 26.63 7.68 -10.25
N GLY A 21 26.31 7.48 -8.96
CA GLY A 21 26.97 8.17 -7.85
C GLY A 21 28.46 7.81 -7.73
N VAL A 22 28.80 6.52 -7.85
CA VAL A 22 30.20 6.06 -7.86
C VAL A 22 30.98 6.70 -9.01
N ILE A 23 30.42 6.71 -10.22
CA ILE A 23 31.04 7.35 -11.38
C ILE A 23 31.23 8.86 -11.12
N ALA A 24 30.21 9.54 -10.60
CA ALA A 24 30.27 10.98 -10.30
C ALA A 24 31.37 11.32 -9.27
N ILE A 25 31.59 10.47 -8.27
CA ILE A 25 32.65 10.64 -7.27
C ILE A 25 34.04 10.35 -7.89
N LEU A 26 34.14 9.38 -8.79
CA LEU A 26 35.40 9.00 -9.43
C LEU A 26 35.88 10.02 -10.48
N ILE A 27 34.98 10.72 -11.18
CA ILE A 27 35.29 11.74 -12.20
C ILE A 27 36.31 12.80 -11.72
N PRO A 28 36.14 13.47 -10.56
CA PRO A 28 37.10 14.47 -10.10
C PRO A 28 38.43 13.87 -9.64
N TRP A 29 38.43 12.62 -9.15
CA TRP A 29 39.60 12.00 -8.53
C TRP A 29 40.53 11.30 -9.53
N SER A 30 40.03 10.92 -10.71
CA SER A 30 40.81 10.23 -11.72
C SER A 30 40.82 10.99 -13.05
N SER A 31 42.01 11.43 -13.48
CA SER A 31 42.22 12.04 -14.79
C SER A 31 41.84 11.13 -15.95
N ASN A 32 42.09 9.82 -15.84
CA ASN A 32 41.82 8.84 -16.90
C ASN A 32 40.32 8.70 -17.13
N ILE A 33 39.56 8.40 -16.07
CA ILE A 33 38.09 8.35 -16.11
C ILE A 33 37.50 9.65 -16.68
N ARG A 34 38.00 10.82 -16.28
CA ARG A 34 37.53 12.10 -16.83
C ARG A 34 37.77 12.22 -18.33
N GLN A 35 38.95 11.83 -18.82
CA GLN A 35 39.27 11.86 -20.25
C GLN A 35 38.40 10.89 -21.05
N GLU A 36 38.22 9.67 -20.54
CA GLU A 36 37.35 8.67 -21.18
C GLU A 36 35.89 9.12 -21.24
N VAL A 37 35.38 9.74 -20.17
CA VAL A 37 34.02 10.31 -20.16
C VAL A 37 33.90 11.43 -21.21
N ILE A 38 34.88 12.33 -21.30
CA ILE A 38 34.87 13.41 -22.30
C ILE A 38 34.94 12.83 -23.72
N SER A 39 35.80 11.84 -23.96
CA SER A 39 35.94 11.16 -25.26
C SER A 39 34.63 10.47 -25.65
N THR A 40 34.02 9.74 -24.72
CA THR A 40 32.74 9.06 -24.92
C THR A 40 31.63 10.06 -25.26
N ILE A 41 31.60 11.21 -24.58
CA ILE A 41 30.63 12.27 -24.87
C ILE A 41 30.83 12.86 -26.27
N ALA A 42 32.09 13.06 -26.67
CA ALA A 42 32.43 13.63 -27.96
C ALA A 42 32.17 12.66 -29.14
N GLU A 43 32.57 11.39 -29.00
CA GLU A 43 32.50 10.39 -30.08
C GLU A 43 31.12 9.74 -30.21
N HIS A 44 30.39 9.60 -29.10
CA HIS A 44 29.13 8.86 -29.05
C HIS A 44 27.94 9.71 -28.61
N SER A 45 27.93 10.99 -29.00
CA SER A 45 26.86 11.95 -28.69
C SER A 45 25.45 11.44 -29.04
N ILE A 46 25.30 10.73 -30.16
CA ILE A 46 24.02 10.13 -30.59
C ILE A 46 23.57 9.03 -29.64
N ALA A 47 24.48 8.13 -29.24
CA ALA A 47 24.15 7.03 -28.33
C ALA A 47 23.77 7.56 -26.94
N ILE A 48 24.47 8.59 -26.46
CA ILE A 48 24.17 9.25 -25.18
C ILE A 48 22.82 9.96 -25.25
N SER A 49 22.51 10.63 -26.36
CA SER A 49 21.20 11.25 -26.57
C SER A 49 20.06 10.22 -26.55
N LEU A 50 20.25 9.07 -27.22
CA LEU A 50 19.27 7.98 -27.22
C LEU A 50 19.08 7.40 -25.81
N PHE A 51 20.17 7.20 -25.08
CA PHE A 51 20.13 6.76 -23.69
C PHE A 51 19.35 7.75 -22.83
N GLY A 52 19.66 9.05 -22.93
CA GLY A 52 18.93 10.11 -22.25
C GLY A 52 17.43 10.12 -22.57
N LEU A 53 17.06 9.89 -23.83
CA LEU A 53 15.67 9.76 -24.26
C LEU A 53 14.97 8.56 -23.59
N CYS A 54 15.63 7.41 -23.49
CA CYS A 54 15.09 6.25 -22.78
C CYS A 54 14.86 6.54 -21.29
N PHE A 55 15.82 7.20 -20.61
CA PHE A 55 15.65 7.59 -19.21
C PHE A 55 14.50 8.58 -19.03
N LEU A 56 14.38 9.55 -19.93
CA LEU A 56 13.30 10.52 -19.92
C LEU A 56 11.94 9.82 -20.10
N ALA A 57 11.83 8.89 -21.05
CA ALA A 57 10.62 8.10 -21.27
C ALA A 57 10.23 7.26 -20.03
N ILE A 58 11.20 6.59 -19.40
CA ILE A 58 10.99 5.83 -18.16
C ILE A 58 10.54 6.77 -17.03
N GLY A 59 11.19 7.93 -16.88
CA GLY A 59 10.84 8.94 -15.89
C GLY A 59 9.41 9.45 -16.05
N ILE A 60 9.01 9.78 -17.28
CA ILE A 60 7.62 10.17 -17.59
C ILE A 60 6.65 9.04 -17.24
N ALA A 61 6.95 7.80 -17.64
CA ALA A 61 6.09 6.66 -17.35
C ALA A 61 5.91 6.46 -15.83
N VAL A 62 6.97 6.63 -15.03
CA VAL A 62 6.90 6.56 -13.57
C VAL A 62 6.05 7.70 -13.00
N VAL A 63 6.24 8.94 -13.45
CA VAL A 63 5.44 10.09 -13.00
C VAL A 63 3.97 9.88 -13.33
N VAL A 64 3.65 9.47 -14.57
CA VAL A 64 2.27 9.17 -14.99
C VAL A 64 1.69 8.05 -14.13
N ASN A 65 2.45 6.99 -13.86
CA ASN A 65 2.01 5.90 -13.00
C ASN A 65 1.73 6.38 -11.57
N ILE A 66 2.58 7.24 -10.99
CA ILE A 66 2.36 7.83 -9.67
C ILE A 66 1.10 8.70 -9.69
N LEU A 67 0.91 9.55 -10.70
CA LEU A 67 -0.27 10.41 -10.82
C LEU A 67 -1.57 9.59 -10.95
N LEU A 68 -1.54 8.50 -11.70
CA LEU A 68 -2.69 7.60 -11.86
C LEU A 68 -2.94 6.75 -10.60
N SER A 69 -1.89 6.29 -9.93
CA SER A 69 -1.97 5.45 -8.73
C SER A 69 -2.27 6.25 -7.47
N SER A 70 -1.95 7.55 -7.45
CA SER A 70 -2.21 8.46 -6.33
C SER A 70 -3.63 9.00 -6.32
N LYS A 71 -4.53 8.49 -7.18
CA LYS A 71 -5.95 8.84 -7.09
C LYS A 71 -6.46 8.42 -5.70
N PRO A 72 -6.86 9.38 -4.85
CA PRO A 72 -7.48 9.05 -3.58
C PRO A 72 -8.71 8.20 -3.86
N LYS A 73 -8.78 7.03 -3.23
CA LYS A 73 -9.98 6.20 -3.24
C LYS A 73 -11.00 6.86 -2.33
N TYR A 74 -11.71 7.85 -2.87
CA TYR A 74 -12.91 8.38 -2.24
C TYR A 74 -14.03 7.38 -2.47
N TYR A 75 -14.58 6.84 -1.38
CA TYR A 75 -15.74 5.97 -1.45
C TYR A 75 -17.00 6.83 -1.33
N GLN A 76 -17.87 6.72 -2.31
CA GLN A 76 -19.17 7.38 -2.31
C GLN A 76 -20.18 6.47 -1.62
N PHE A 77 -20.65 6.89 -0.46
CA PHE A 77 -21.75 6.25 0.26
C PHE A 77 -23.06 6.95 -0.09
N THR A 78 -24.13 6.19 -0.25
CA THR A 78 -25.48 6.75 -0.32
C THR A 78 -26.13 6.61 1.05
N VAL A 79 -26.32 7.74 1.74
CA VAL A 79 -27.06 7.81 3.02
C VAL A 79 -28.40 8.46 2.75
N GLY A 80 -29.45 7.63 2.58
CA GLY A 80 -30.78 8.11 2.22
C GLY A 80 -30.80 8.74 0.83
N LYS A 81 -30.97 10.07 0.75
CA LYS A 81 -30.97 10.85 -0.50
C LYS A 81 -29.65 11.59 -0.78
N ASN A 82 -28.69 11.54 0.15
CA ASN A 82 -27.44 12.30 0.08
C ASN A 82 -26.26 11.37 -0.18
N PHE A 83 -25.26 11.88 -0.92
CA PHE A 83 -23.99 11.20 -1.15
C PHE A 83 -22.94 11.74 -0.19
N VAL A 84 -22.33 10.85 0.58
CA VAL A 84 -21.22 11.17 1.51
C VAL A 84 -19.96 10.55 0.96
N TYR A 85 -18.91 11.35 0.77
CA TYR A 85 -17.59 10.85 0.38
C TYR A 85 -16.77 10.63 1.64
N VAL A 86 -16.41 9.38 1.94
CA VAL A 86 -15.51 9.07 3.06
C VAL A 86 -14.23 8.48 2.52
N ASP A 87 -13.11 8.98 3.05
CA ASP A 87 -11.77 8.47 2.75
C ASP A 87 -11.59 7.10 3.45
N GLU A 88 -11.13 6.10 2.69
CA GLU A 88 -10.77 4.76 3.18
C GLU A 88 -9.90 4.83 4.44
N LYS A 89 -8.97 5.78 4.48
CA LYS A 89 -8.01 5.95 5.58
C LYS A 89 -8.69 6.24 6.90
N ILE A 90 -9.82 6.95 6.87
CA ILE A 90 -10.58 7.27 8.09
C ILE A 90 -11.16 5.97 8.66
N ILE A 91 -11.82 5.18 7.81
CA ILE A 91 -12.44 3.91 8.22
C ILE A 91 -11.37 2.93 8.71
N GLN A 92 -10.25 2.83 8.00
CA GLN A 92 -9.13 1.98 8.37
C GLN A 92 -8.52 2.38 9.73
N ARG A 93 -8.43 3.68 10.02
CA ARG A 93 -7.95 4.18 11.30
C ARG A 93 -8.89 3.76 12.44
N TYR A 94 -10.20 3.97 12.30
CA TYR A 94 -11.17 3.57 13.33
C TYR A 94 -11.16 2.07 13.58
N LEU A 95 -11.10 1.25 12.52
CA LEU A 95 -10.97 -0.20 12.68
C LEU A 95 -9.67 -0.57 13.39
N THR A 96 -8.56 0.09 13.07
CA THR A 96 -7.27 -0.17 13.74
C THR A 96 -7.33 0.20 15.22
N GLU A 97 -7.98 1.29 15.59
CA GLU A 97 -8.20 1.69 16.98
C GLU A 97 -9.12 0.68 17.70
N TYR A 98 -10.23 0.27 17.08
CA TYR A 98 -11.14 -0.75 17.59
C TYR A 98 -10.43 -2.09 17.88
N TRP A 99 -9.62 -2.58 16.95
CA TRP A 99 -8.88 -3.83 17.14
C TRP A 99 -7.83 -3.72 18.26
N LYS A 100 -7.20 -2.55 18.43
CA LYS A 100 -6.24 -2.31 19.52
C LYS A 100 -6.92 -2.31 20.88
N GLU A 101 -8.14 -1.80 20.96
CA GLU A 101 -8.94 -1.84 22.19
C GLU A 101 -9.39 -3.27 22.52
N LEU A 102 -9.83 -4.03 21.52
CA LEU A 102 -10.32 -5.39 21.71
C LEU A 102 -9.20 -6.40 21.99
N PHE A 103 -8.05 -6.25 21.35
CA PHE A 103 -6.89 -7.13 21.48
C PHE A 103 -5.63 -6.33 21.80
N ALA A 104 -5.58 -5.83 23.03
CA ALA A 104 -4.41 -5.10 23.54
C ALA A 104 -3.13 -5.92 23.32
N GLY A 105 -2.18 -5.34 22.58
CA GLY A 105 -0.86 -5.92 22.33
C GLY A 105 -0.71 -6.78 21.07
N HIS A 106 -1.76 -6.94 20.25
CA HIS A 106 -1.65 -7.63 18.96
C HIS A 106 -2.02 -6.70 17.80
N GLU A 107 -1.15 -6.61 16.79
CA GLU A 107 -1.51 -5.96 15.53
C GLU A 107 -2.34 -6.95 14.70
N ILE A 108 -3.62 -6.62 14.51
CA ILE A 108 -4.55 -7.43 13.71
C ILE A 108 -4.49 -6.95 12.27
N PRO A 109 -3.98 -7.79 11.33
CA PRO A 109 -4.10 -7.51 9.92
C PRO A 109 -5.57 -7.41 9.56
N ASN A 110 -5.97 -6.23 9.11
CA ASN A 110 -7.33 -5.98 8.66
C ASN A 110 -7.31 -5.37 7.25
N ARG A 111 -8.32 -5.73 6.48
CA ARG A 111 -8.55 -5.19 5.15
C ARG A 111 -10.02 -4.89 4.99
N ILE A 112 -10.30 -3.68 4.52
CA ILE A 112 -11.65 -3.25 4.19
C ILE A 112 -11.75 -3.24 2.68
N THR A 113 -12.85 -3.76 2.16
CA THR A 113 -13.18 -3.67 0.74
C THR A 113 -14.58 -3.11 0.64
N LEU A 114 -14.76 -2.05 -0.15
CA LEU A 114 -16.09 -1.55 -0.46
C LEU A 114 -16.41 -1.84 -1.91
N LYS A 115 -17.50 -2.57 -2.14
CA LYS A 115 -18.02 -2.89 -3.48
C LYS A 115 -19.52 -2.73 -3.50
N ASN A 116 -20.05 -2.01 -4.49
CA ASN A 116 -21.50 -1.86 -4.70
C ASN A 116 -22.28 -1.44 -3.43
N ASN A 117 -21.77 -0.45 -2.70
CA ASN A 117 -22.35 0.03 -1.44
C ASN A 117 -22.40 -1.02 -0.32
N HIS A 118 -21.63 -2.11 -0.41
CA HIS A 118 -21.42 -3.09 0.65
C HIS A 118 -20.02 -2.94 1.23
N ILE A 119 -19.93 -2.98 2.56
CA ILE A 119 -18.68 -2.99 3.30
C ILE A 119 -18.32 -4.45 3.59
N ASP A 120 -17.15 -4.88 3.12
CA ASP A 120 -16.55 -6.17 3.45
C ASP A 120 -15.35 -5.93 4.37
N VAL A 121 -15.42 -6.41 5.60
CA VAL A 121 -14.33 -6.36 6.58
C VAL A 121 -13.70 -7.73 6.67
N VAL A 122 -12.41 -7.82 6.36
CA VAL A 122 -11.61 -9.04 6.51
C VAL A 122 -10.61 -8.81 7.64
N ALA A 123 -10.59 -9.69 8.63
CA ALA A 123 -9.67 -9.59 9.77
C ALA A 123 -9.08 -10.96 10.14
N ASP A 124 -7.77 -10.98 10.43
CA ASP A 124 -7.06 -12.15 10.93
C ASP A 124 -6.85 -12.01 12.44
N LEU A 125 -7.73 -12.64 13.23
CA LEU A 125 -7.74 -12.57 14.68
C LEU A 125 -6.77 -13.55 15.35
N PRO A 126 -6.25 -13.21 16.55
CA PRO A 126 -5.46 -14.13 17.34
C PRO A 126 -6.28 -15.35 17.78
N TYR A 127 -5.61 -16.40 18.26
CA TYR A 127 -6.28 -17.62 18.69
C TYR A 127 -7.26 -17.35 19.85
N VAL A 128 -8.52 -17.77 19.66
CA VAL A 128 -9.57 -17.76 20.68
C VAL A 128 -10.18 -19.16 20.77
N PRO A 129 -10.46 -19.71 21.97
CA PRO A 129 -11.09 -21.02 22.11
C PRO A 129 -12.43 -21.10 21.37
N SER A 130 -12.70 -22.20 20.67
CA SER A 130 -13.90 -22.37 19.83
C SER A 130 -15.21 -22.11 20.56
N ALA A 131 -15.28 -22.40 21.86
CA ALA A 131 -16.45 -22.15 22.70
C ALA A 131 -16.78 -20.65 22.86
N GLN A 132 -15.81 -19.75 22.67
CA GLN A 132 -15.96 -18.30 22.81
C GLN A 132 -15.98 -17.57 21.47
N GLN A 133 -15.67 -18.25 20.36
CA GLN A 133 -15.59 -17.62 19.04
C GLN A 133 -16.93 -17.05 18.58
N GLU A 134 -18.04 -17.79 18.76
CA GLU A 134 -19.36 -17.36 18.29
C GLU A 134 -19.89 -16.12 19.02
N GLU A 135 -19.73 -16.08 20.34
CA GLU A 135 -20.09 -14.94 21.18
C GLU A 135 -19.25 -13.70 20.80
N LEU A 136 -17.94 -13.89 20.64
CA LEU A 136 -17.04 -12.81 20.26
C LEU A 136 -17.35 -12.27 18.86
N LEU A 137 -17.60 -13.14 17.87
CA LEU A 137 -17.95 -12.73 16.51
C LEU A 137 -19.25 -11.92 16.48
N THR A 138 -20.24 -12.36 17.25
CA THR A 138 -21.53 -11.65 17.37
C THR A 138 -21.35 -10.28 18.00
N LYS A 139 -20.55 -10.20 19.07
CA LYS A 139 -20.20 -8.93 19.72
C LYS A 139 -19.49 -7.98 18.75
N ILE A 140 -18.45 -8.46 18.05
CA ILE A 140 -17.72 -7.70 17.04
C ILE A 140 -18.66 -7.21 15.94
N GLN A 141 -19.54 -8.08 15.45
CA GLN A 141 -20.45 -7.73 14.37
C GLN A 141 -21.42 -6.61 14.78
N ASN A 142 -21.94 -6.65 16.01
CA ASN A 142 -22.83 -5.61 16.54
C ASN A 142 -22.09 -4.29 16.76
N GLU A 143 -20.91 -4.32 17.39
CA GLU A 143 -20.11 -3.12 17.67
C GLU A 143 -19.64 -2.44 16.37
N LEU A 144 -19.18 -3.23 15.38
CA LEU A 144 -18.83 -2.68 14.07
C LEU A 144 -20.05 -2.13 13.32
N SER A 145 -21.22 -2.77 13.45
CA SER A 145 -22.46 -2.25 12.87
C SER A 145 -22.81 -0.87 13.44
N GLU A 146 -22.69 -0.71 14.75
CA GLU A 146 -22.94 0.56 15.45
C GLU A 146 -21.92 1.61 15.02
N LEU A 147 -20.63 1.25 15.02
CA LEU A 147 -19.54 2.13 14.58
C LEU A 147 -19.73 2.61 13.14
N PHE A 148 -20.13 1.74 12.20
CA PHE A 148 -20.41 2.15 10.83
C PHE A 148 -21.68 3.00 10.72
N SER A 149 -22.69 2.74 11.56
CA SER A 149 -23.89 3.59 11.61
C SER A 149 -23.56 5.00 12.09
N ASP A 150 -22.78 5.11 13.16
CA ASP A 150 -22.48 6.38 13.80
C ASP A 150 -21.48 7.22 12.99
N LEU A 151 -20.44 6.59 12.45
CA LEU A 151 -19.40 7.29 11.69
C LEU A 151 -19.81 7.58 10.25
N LEU A 152 -20.50 6.65 9.60
CA LEU A 152 -20.75 6.71 8.16
C LEU A 152 -22.24 6.93 7.82
N GLY A 153 -23.14 6.88 8.81
CA GLY A 153 -24.58 6.81 8.55
C GLY A 153 -24.99 5.51 7.85
N TYR A 154 -24.12 4.49 7.84
CA TYR A 154 -24.32 3.26 7.09
C TYR A 154 -25.23 2.33 7.88
N ARG A 155 -26.43 2.06 7.33
CA ARG A 155 -27.47 1.23 7.97
C ARG A 155 -27.71 -0.10 7.26
N GLN A 156 -26.91 -0.42 6.25
CA GLN A 156 -27.03 -1.67 5.52
C GLN A 156 -26.19 -2.77 6.17
N GLN A 157 -26.47 -4.02 5.82
CA GLN A 157 -25.69 -5.16 6.30
C GLN A 157 -24.28 -5.11 5.68
N PHE A 158 -23.27 -5.36 6.51
CA PHE A 158 -21.89 -5.51 6.08
C PHE A 158 -21.46 -6.97 6.25
N ASN A 159 -20.46 -7.41 5.48
CA ASN A 159 -19.91 -8.75 5.59
C ASN A 159 -18.66 -8.71 6.46
N LEU A 160 -18.65 -9.54 7.50
CA LEU A 160 -17.49 -9.77 8.33
C LEU A 160 -16.89 -11.14 8.01
N SER A 161 -15.68 -11.16 7.48
CA SER A 161 -14.91 -12.39 7.22
C SER A 161 -13.74 -12.46 8.19
N VAL A 162 -13.81 -13.41 9.13
CA VAL A 162 -12.80 -13.57 10.18
C VAL A 162 -12.06 -14.88 10.01
N SER A 163 -10.74 -14.83 10.10
CA SER A 163 -9.87 -16.00 10.19
C SER A 163 -9.18 -15.98 11.56
N PHE A 164 -9.19 -17.11 12.26
CA PHE A 164 -8.51 -17.26 13.56
C PHE A 164 -7.18 -17.98 13.37
N GLN A 165 -6.13 -17.47 14.02
CA GLN A 165 -4.86 -18.17 14.07
C GLN A 165 -4.98 -19.51 14.80
N SER A 166 -4.21 -20.50 14.36
CA SER A 166 -4.14 -21.80 15.03
C SER A 166 -3.36 -21.68 16.36
N PRO A 167 -3.65 -22.53 17.37
CA PRO A 167 -3.03 -22.43 18.70
C PRO A 167 -1.49 -22.61 18.71
N ASN A 168 -0.88 -22.98 17.59
CA ASN A 168 0.53 -23.34 17.49
C ASN A 168 1.43 -22.24 16.89
N THR A 169 0.88 -21.05 16.59
CA THR A 169 1.66 -19.93 15.99
C THR A 169 2.03 -18.82 16.98
N ALA A 170 1.59 -18.86 18.24
CA ALA A 170 1.91 -17.85 19.25
C ALA A 170 3.31 -18.01 19.90
N ASN A 171 4.08 -19.05 19.53
CA ASN A 171 5.43 -19.32 20.03
C ASN A 171 6.42 -19.56 18.87
N ARG A 172 6.63 -18.57 18.00
CA ARG A 172 7.83 -18.50 17.16
C ARG A 172 8.29 -17.07 16.96
#